data_AF-A0A232M2F2-F1
#
_entry.id   AF-A0A232M2F2-F1
#
_cell.length_a   1.000
_cell.length_b   1.000
_cell.length_c   1.000
_cell.angle_alpha   90.00
_cell.angle_beta   90.00
_cell.angle_gamma   90.00
#
_symmetry.space_group_name_H-M   'P 1'
#
loop_
_entity.id
_entity.type
_entity.pdbx_description
1 polymer ?
#
loop_
_entity_poly.entity_id
_entity_poly.type
_entity_poly.pdbx_seq_one_letter_code
_entity_poly.pdbx_strand_id
1 'polypeptide(L)'
;MVELEPYFSALRTAKLDENELETIKKSCIKAIKYSVQQIKWIRNKLWTGLADAKMTHRLYLLDTSNVDEWKICVMEPSERIVHAFLNNNNNNNEPCPDPKQLSELARQTLSEKEEEHQKRLMTGDDSNSVKCITCEVCRKTMIGSEQWDIHIHSYSHRRTLKAAAKRTRNQQYLRNRKLEDSLDASGDTLYNCLIVHSL
;
A
#
# COMPACT_ATOMS: atom_id res chain seq x y z
N MET A 1 -24.25 -10.04 14.30
CA MET A 1 -23.48 -11.29 14.49
C MET A 1 -23.72 -12.24 13.30
N VAL A 2 -23.53 -11.76 12.07
CA VAL A 2 -23.92 -12.48 10.83
C VAL A 2 -22.90 -13.56 10.47
N GLU A 3 -21.62 -13.32 10.76
CA GLU A 3 -20.51 -14.24 10.43
C GLU A 3 -20.57 -15.60 11.14
N LEU A 4 -21.26 -15.68 12.29
CA LEU A 4 -21.44 -16.92 13.04
C LEU A 4 -22.74 -17.66 12.66
N GLU A 5 -23.60 -17.05 11.84
CA GLU A 5 -24.89 -17.64 11.47
C GLU A 5 -24.77 -19.04 10.83
N PRO A 6 -23.79 -19.32 9.95
CA PRO A 6 -23.58 -20.66 9.42
C PRO A 6 -23.29 -21.70 10.50
N TYR A 7 -22.54 -21.32 11.54
CA TYR A 7 -22.23 -22.20 12.68
C TYR A 7 -23.46 -22.45 13.56
N PHE A 8 -24.24 -21.41 13.87
CA PHE A 8 -25.47 -21.59 14.64
C PHE A 8 -26.54 -22.38 13.87
N SER A 9 -26.64 -22.18 12.56
CA SER A 9 -27.51 -22.99 11.70
C SER A 9 -27.09 -24.46 11.69
N ALA A 10 -25.78 -24.73 11.61
CA ALA A 10 -25.22 -26.07 11.72
C ALA A 10 -25.56 -26.73 13.07
N LEU A 11 -25.41 -26.00 14.18
CA LEU A 11 -25.77 -26.49 15.51
C LEU A 11 -27.26 -26.83 15.65
N ARG A 12 -28.14 -25.98 15.11
CA ARG A 12 -29.60 -26.21 15.15
C ARG A 12 -30.06 -27.40 14.32
N THR A 13 -29.29 -27.77 13.29
CA THR A 13 -29.69 -28.82 12.32
C THR A 13 -29.31 -30.24 12.80
N ALA A 14 -28.56 -30.38 13.90
CA ALA A 14 -28.27 -31.63 14.63
C ALA A 14 -27.82 -32.87 13.80
N LYS A 15 -27.29 -32.66 12.59
CA LYS A 15 -26.96 -33.74 11.63
C LYS A 15 -25.52 -33.73 11.10
N LEU A 16 -24.68 -32.80 11.54
CA LEU A 16 -23.33 -32.64 11.02
C LEU A 16 -22.32 -33.40 11.88
N ASP A 17 -21.32 -33.99 11.24
CA ASP A 17 -20.18 -34.62 11.93
C ASP A 17 -19.38 -33.57 12.71
N GLU A 18 -18.72 -33.98 13.80
CA GLU A 18 -17.93 -33.09 14.66
C GLU A 18 -16.83 -32.36 13.86
N ASN A 19 -16.23 -33.03 12.87
CA ASN A 19 -15.20 -32.41 12.02
C ASN A 19 -15.78 -31.33 11.08
N GLU A 20 -17.00 -31.55 10.57
CA GLU A 20 -17.68 -30.58 9.71
C GLU A 20 -18.06 -29.34 10.52
N LEU A 21 -18.54 -29.53 11.74
CA LEU A 21 -18.89 -28.46 12.66
C LEU A 21 -17.66 -27.62 13.04
N GLU A 22 -16.52 -28.25 13.34
CA GLU A 22 -15.27 -27.55 13.65
C GLU A 22 -14.70 -26.82 12.42
N THR A 23 -14.91 -27.37 11.22
CA THR A 23 -14.52 -26.69 9.97
C THR A 23 -15.32 -25.41 9.74
N ILE A 24 -16.65 -25.46 9.93
CA ILE A 24 -17.53 -24.30 9.83
C ILE A 24 -17.14 -23.24 10.87
N LYS A 25 -16.92 -23.64 12.13
CA LYS A 25 -16.47 -22.74 13.20
C LYS A 25 -15.17 -22.03 12.86
N LYS A 26 -14.16 -22.75 12.36
CA LYS A 26 -12.88 -22.17 11.93
C LYS A 26 -13.06 -21.16 10.80
N SER A 27 -13.94 -21.46 9.84
CA SER A 27 -14.28 -20.55 8.75
C SER A 27 -14.90 -19.24 9.29
N CYS A 28 -15.88 -19.33 10.18
CA CYS A 28 -16.51 -18.16 10.79
C CYS A 28 -15.52 -17.32 11.60
N ILE A 29 -14.63 -17.95 12.39
CA ILE A 29 -13.57 -17.24 13.13
C ILE A 29 -12.62 -16.52 12.17
N LYS A 30 -12.27 -17.15 11.04
CA LYS A 30 -11.42 -16.53 10.01
C LYS A 30 -12.12 -15.31 9.40
N ALA A 31 -13.42 -15.39 9.11
CA ALA A 31 -14.20 -14.27 8.61
C ALA A 31 -14.21 -13.10 9.61
N ILE A 32 -14.49 -13.35 10.89
CA ILE A 32 -14.44 -12.32 11.95
C ILE A 32 -13.06 -11.66 12.03
N LYS A 33 -12.00 -12.48 12.06
CA LYS A 33 -10.61 -11.97 12.10
C LYS A 33 -10.31 -11.09 10.88
N TYR A 34 -10.82 -11.47 9.71
CA TYR A 34 -10.65 -10.69 8.49
C TYR A 34 -11.39 -9.36 8.57
N SER A 35 -12.65 -9.33 9.01
CA SER A 35 -13.43 -8.09 9.18
C SER A 35 -12.77 -7.13 10.16
N VAL A 36 -12.24 -7.63 11.29
CA VAL A 36 -11.47 -6.81 12.24
C VAL A 36 -10.20 -6.25 11.61
N GLN A 37 -9.48 -7.05 10.81
CA GLN A 37 -8.30 -6.58 10.07
C GLN A 37 -8.64 -5.52 9.03
N GLN A 38 -9.75 -5.67 8.30
CA GLN A 38 -10.21 -4.68 7.33
C GLN A 38 -10.52 -3.34 7.99
N ILE A 39 -11.28 -3.33 9.09
CA ILE A 39 -11.57 -2.10 9.85
C ILE A 39 -10.27 -1.45 10.32
N LYS A 40 -9.34 -2.23 10.88
CA LYS A 40 -8.03 -1.72 11.30
C LYS A 40 -7.25 -1.12 10.13
N TRP A 41 -7.27 -1.76 8.96
CA TRP A 41 -6.59 -1.26 7.77
C TRP A 41 -7.21 0.04 7.27
N ILE A 42 -8.55 0.12 7.18
CA ILE A 42 -9.26 1.34 6.78
C ILE A 42 -8.95 2.49 7.73
N ARG A 43 -9.08 2.27 9.05
CA ARG A 43 -8.88 3.31 10.08
C ARG A 43 -7.45 3.80 10.19
N ASN A 44 -6.47 2.97 9.88
CA ASN A 44 -5.06 3.31 10.11
C ASN A 44 -4.31 3.59 8.82
N LYS A 45 -4.39 2.70 7.82
CA LYS A 45 -3.65 2.83 6.55
C LYS A 45 -4.38 3.75 5.59
N LEU A 46 -5.62 3.42 5.22
CA LEU A 46 -6.37 4.22 4.23
C LEU A 46 -6.57 5.65 4.72
N TRP A 47 -7.05 5.82 5.95
CA TRP A 47 -7.23 7.15 6.53
C TRP A 47 -5.94 7.96 6.54
N THR A 48 -4.82 7.38 7.01
CA THR A 48 -3.53 8.09 7.04
C THR A 48 -3.07 8.48 5.64
N GLY A 49 -3.19 7.59 4.65
CA GLY A 49 -2.83 7.91 3.27
C GLY A 49 -3.67 9.07 2.71
N LEU A 50 -4.96 9.12 3.03
CA LEU A 50 -5.83 10.23 2.65
C LEU A 50 -5.50 11.52 3.40
N ALA A 51 -5.17 11.44 4.68
CA ALA A 51 -4.75 12.59 5.49
C ALA A 51 -3.44 13.19 4.99
N ASP A 52 -2.43 12.35 4.75
CA ASP A 52 -1.14 12.75 4.17
C ASP A 52 -1.33 13.45 2.81
N ALA A 53 -2.32 12.99 2.01
CA ALA A 53 -2.68 13.58 0.71
C ALA A 53 -3.65 14.78 0.80
N LYS A 54 -4.11 15.18 2.00
CA LYS A 54 -5.15 16.21 2.21
C LYS A 54 -6.49 15.92 1.51
N MET A 55 -6.84 14.64 1.40
CA MET A 55 -8.03 14.13 0.70
C MET A 55 -9.06 13.47 1.65
N THR A 56 -9.00 13.76 2.95
CA THR A 56 -9.95 13.22 3.95
C THR A 56 -11.41 13.56 3.65
N HIS A 57 -11.65 14.70 2.99
CA HIS A 57 -12.98 15.13 2.52
C HIS A 57 -13.63 14.16 1.50
N ARG A 58 -12.89 13.15 1.00
CA ARG A 58 -13.40 12.14 0.06
C ARG A 58 -13.73 10.80 0.72
N LEU A 59 -13.54 10.65 2.03
CA LEU A 59 -13.91 9.44 2.75
C LEU A 59 -15.19 9.69 3.55
N TYR A 60 -16.22 8.91 3.23
CA TYR A 60 -17.54 9.01 3.86
C TYR A 60 -17.78 7.80 4.78
N LEU A 61 -18.32 8.05 5.98
CA LEU A 61 -18.72 7.01 6.93
C LEU A 61 -20.24 6.91 6.94
N LEU A 62 -20.75 5.71 6.68
CA LEU A 62 -22.17 5.38 6.72
C LEU A 62 -22.40 4.37 7.83
N ASP A 63 -23.44 4.59 8.64
CA ASP A 63 -23.75 3.71 9.76
C ASP A 63 -24.59 2.52 9.27
N THR A 64 -24.02 1.32 9.35
CA THR A 64 -24.67 0.07 8.98
C THR A 64 -25.05 -0.77 10.21
N SER A 65 -25.06 -0.19 11.40
CA SER A 65 -25.28 -0.93 12.66
C SER A 65 -26.72 -1.42 12.80
N ASN A 66 -27.69 -0.66 12.28
CA ASN A 66 -29.11 -1.02 12.27
C ASN A 66 -29.60 -1.25 10.82
N VAL A 67 -30.03 -2.48 10.54
CA VAL A 67 -30.53 -2.86 9.20
C VAL A 67 -31.90 -2.23 8.91
N ASP A 68 -32.72 -2.00 9.94
CA ASP A 68 -34.04 -1.39 9.77
C ASP A 68 -33.94 0.08 9.31
N GLU A 69 -32.83 0.73 9.64
CA GLU A 69 -32.54 2.12 9.26
C GLU A 69 -31.72 2.23 7.96
N TRP A 70 -31.47 1.12 7.25
CA TRP A 70 -30.60 1.09 6.06
C TRP A 70 -30.95 2.16 5.03
N LYS A 71 -32.24 2.37 4.78
CA LYS A 71 -32.70 3.36 3.80
C LYS A 71 -32.19 4.77 4.15
N ILE A 72 -32.35 5.17 5.41
CA ILE A 72 -32.06 6.53 5.89
C ILE A 72 -30.55 6.69 6.16
N CYS A 73 -29.90 5.69 6.73
CA CYS A 73 -28.50 5.79 7.19
C CYS A 73 -27.48 5.44 6.10
N VAL A 74 -27.87 4.68 5.07
CA VAL A 74 -26.95 4.18 4.04
C VAL A 74 -27.39 4.57 2.63
N MET A 75 -28.60 4.17 2.22
CA MET A 75 -29.05 4.33 0.84
C MET A 75 -29.17 5.81 0.43
N GLU A 76 -29.99 6.58 1.12
CA GLU A 76 -30.24 8.00 0.79
C GLU A 76 -28.95 8.86 0.87
N PRO A 77 -28.10 8.75 1.91
CA PRO A 77 -26.82 9.44 1.94
C PRO A 77 -25.88 9.02 0.81
N SER A 78 -25.82 7.73 0.46
CA SER A 78 -24.99 7.24 -0.64
C SER A 78 -25.41 7.83 -1.98
N GLU A 79 -26.70 7.80 -2.28
CA GLU A 79 -27.26 8.36 -3.52
C GLU A 79 -26.93 9.85 -3.63
N ARG A 80 -27.13 10.60 -2.54
CA ARG A 80 -26.77 12.03 -2.48
C ARG A 80 -25.29 12.28 -2.77
N ILE A 81 -24.39 11.50 -2.17
CA ILE A 81 -22.94 11.63 -2.37
C ILE A 81 -22.57 11.34 -3.82
N VAL A 82 -23.09 10.25 -4.38
CA VAL A 82 -22.80 9.83 -5.77
C VAL A 82 -23.35 10.85 -6.75
N HIS A 83 -24.57 11.35 -6.54
CA HIS A 83 -25.18 12.37 -7.39
C HIS A 83 -24.35 13.66 -7.38
N ALA A 84 -23.97 14.16 -6.21
CA ALA A 84 -23.12 15.35 -6.10
C ALA A 84 -21.75 15.13 -6.77
N PHE A 85 -21.14 13.95 -6.59
CA PHE A 85 -19.87 13.61 -7.23
C PHE A 85 -19.95 13.61 -8.76
N LEU A 86 -21.00 13.03 -9.34
CA LEU A 86 -21.20 12.99 -10.79
C LEU A 86 -21.52 14.38 -11.35
N ASN A 87 -22.33 15.18 -10.65
CA ASN A 87 -22.69 16.52 -11.09
C ASN A 87 -21.53 17.52 -11.04
N ASN A 88 -20.66 17.40 -10.05
CA ASN A 88 -19.46 18.21 -9.96
C ASN A 88 -18.54 17.98 -11.17
N ASN A 89 -18.43 16.74 -11.65
CA ASN A 89 -17.67 16.41 -12.87
C ASN A 89 -18.32 16.93 -14.16
N ASN A 90 -19.63 17.23 -14.13
CA ASN A 90 -20.41 17.70 -15.28
C ASN A 90 -20.59 19.23 -15.33
N ASN A 91 -19.70 20.00 -14.70
CA ASN A 91 -19.67 21.48 -14.68
C ASN A 91 -20.77 22.18 -13.87
N ASN A 92 -21.51 21.48 -13.00
CA ASN A 92 -22.55 22.10 -12.17
C ASN A 92 -22.02 22.68 -10.84
N ASN A 93 -20.71 22.56 -10.55
CA ASN A 93 -20.04 23.09 -9.35
C ASN A 93 -20.74 22.78 -8.01
N GLU A 94 -21.56 21.71 -7.95
CA GLU A 94 -22.21 21.28 -6.72
C GLU A 94 -21.15 20.63 -5.82
N PRO A 95 -20.84 21.20 -4.65
CA PRO A 95 -19.83 20.63 -3.77
C PRO A 95 -20.35 19.33 -3.17
N CYS A 96 -19.51 18.30 -3.12
CA CYS A 96 -19.84 17.09 -2.38
C CYS A 96 -20.07 17.45 -0.90
N PRO A 97 -21.02 16.77 -0.21
CA PRO A 97 -21.28 17.05 1.18
C PRO A 97 -20.01 16.83 2.02
N ASP A 98 -19.87 17.59 3.11
CA ASP A 98 -18.81 17.35 4.09
C ASP A 98 -19.05 15.99 4.76
N PRO A 99 -18.07 15.06 4.73
CA PRO A 99 -18.19 13.76 5.39
C PRO A 99 -18.61 13.84 6.85
N LYS A 100 -18.18 14.87 7.59
CA LYS A 100 -18.51 15.04 9.02
C LYS A 100 -19.97 15.45 9.25
N GLN A 101 -20.67 15.91 8.21
CA GLN A 101 -22.07 16.34 8.30
C GLN A 101 -23.07 15.23 7.95
N LEU A 102 -22.60 14.02 7.60
CA LEU A 102 -23.50 12.92 7.24
C LEU A 102 -24.25 12.33 8.44
N SER A 103 -23.58 12.20 9.58
CA SER A 103 -24.16 11.64 10.80
C SER A 103 -23.34 12.02 12.02
N GLU A 104 -23.92 11.83 13.21
CA GLU A 104 -23.21 11.99 14.48
C GLU A 104 -21.95 11.10 14.55
N LEU A 105 -22.11 9.83 14.14
CA LEU A 105 -21.02 8.85 14.12
C LEU A 105 -19.89 9.27 13.18
N ALA A 106 -20.23 9.80 12.01
CA ALA A 106 -19.25 10.32 11.05
C ALA A 106 -18.52 11.53 11.63
N ARG A 107 -19.24 12.47 12.26
CA ARG A 107 -18.65 13.64 12.90
C ARG A 107 -17.62 13.24 13.95
N GLN A 108 -18.00 12.38 14.88
CA GLN A 108 -17.14 11.94 15.99
C GLN A 108 -15.93 11.17 15.46
N THR A 109 -16.16 10.10 14.69
CA THR A 109 -15.09 9.20 14.20
C THR A 109 -14.07 9.92 13.34
N LEU A 110 -14.52 10.80 12.43
CA LEU A 110 -13.62 11.49 11.53
C LEU A 110 -12.88 12.63 12.24
N SER A 111 -13.52 13.34 13.18
CA SER A 111 -12.85 14.39 13.96
C SER A 111 -11.77 13.83 14.89
N GLU A 112 -12.05 12.73 15.59
CA GLU A 112 -11.04 12.00 16.39
C GLU A 112 -9.82 11.62 15.54
N LYS A 113 -10.08 11.16 14.32
CA LYS A 113 -9.04 10.75 13.38
C LYS A 113 -8.24 11.91 12.79
N GLU A 114 -8.85 13.08 12.64
CA GLU A 114 -8.15 14.32 12.30
C GLU A 114 -7.23 14.75 13.45
N GLU A 115 -7.72 14.74 14.69
CA GLU A 115 -6.94 15.08 15.88
C GLU A 115 -5.74 14.14 16.09
N GLU A 116 -5.95 12.82 15.94
CA GLU A 116 -4.88 11.82 15.96
C GLU A 116 -3.81 12.13 14.91
N HIS A 117 -4.22 12.51 13.69
CA HIS A 117 -3.28 12.87 12.63
C HIS A 117 -2.50 14.15 12.98
N GLN A 118 -3.15 15.19 13.49
CA GLN A 118 -2.46 16.42 13.93
C GLN A 118 -1.45 16.14 15.04
N LYS A 119 -1.81 15.31 16.04
CA LYS A 119 -0.88 14.89 17.10
C LYS A 119 0.34 14.17 16.53
N ARG A 120 0.16 13.28 15.55
CA ARG A 120 1.29 12.61 14.86
C ARG A 120 2.20 13.57 14.12
N LEU A 121 1.63 14.57 13.44
CA LEU A 121 2.43 15.61 12.77
C LEU A 121 3.26 16.41 13.78
N MET A 122 2.71 16.71 14.96
CA MET A 122 3.42 17.41 16.03
C MET A 122 4.54 16.57 16.67
N THR A 123 4.33 15.26 16.84
CA THR A 123 5.31 14.36 17.46
C THR A 123 6.38 13.85 16.48
N GLY A 124 6.19 14.05 15.17
CA GLY A 124 7.08 13.54 14.13
C GLY A 124 6.99 12.02 13.95
N ASP A 125 5.93 11.38 14.42
CA ASP A 125 5.74 9.92 14.32
C ASP A 125 5.36 9.51 12.88
N ASP A 126 6.34 8.98 12.15
CA ASP A 126 6.20 8.51 10.76
C ASP A 126 5.89 7.00 10.67
N SER A 127 5.61 6.32 11.78
CA SER A 127 5.42 4.85 11.81
C SER A 127 4.26 4.36 10.94
N ASN A 128 3.21 5.17 10.78
CA ASN A 128 2.00 4.79 10.06
C ASN A 128 1.85 5.48 8.68
N SER A 129 2.87 6.20 8.21
CA SER A 129 2.77 6.87 6.91
C SER A 129 2.68 5.87 5.76
N VAL A 130 1.95 6.24 4.72
CA VAL A 130 1.74 5.40 3.52
C VAL A 130 2.72 5.80 2.42
N LYS A 131 3.92 6.27 2.79
CA LYS A 131 4.95 6.67 1.84
C LYS A 131 5.40 5.49 1.00
N CYS A 132 5.28 5.61 -0.32
CA CYS A 132 5.83 4.63 -1.25
C CYS A 132 7.33 4.90 -1.41
N ILE A 133 8.15 3.96 -0.96
CA ILE A 133 9.62 4.07 -1.01
C ILE A 133 10.15 2.94 -1.90
N THR A 134 10.97 3.28 -2.89
CA THR A 134 11.55 2.31 -3.82
C THR A 134 13.03 2.13 -3.55
N CYS A 135 13.45 0.88 -3.35
CA CYS A 135 14.86 0.53 -3.26
C CYS A 135 15.42 0.39 -4.67
N GLU A 136 16.33 1.27 -5.08
CA GLU A 136 16.93 1.25 -6.41
C GLU A 136 17.79 -0.01 -6.65
N VAL A 137 18.44 -0.51 -5.60
CA VAL A 137 19.33 -1.68 -5.67
C VAL A 137 18.52 -2.97 -5.87
N CYS A 138 17.42 -3.12 -5.14
CA CYS A 138 16.56 -4.30 -5.21
C CYS A 138 15.43 -4.15 -6.24
N ARG A 139 15.20 -2.94 -6.75
CA ARG A 139 14.02 -2.56 -7.57
C ARG A 139 12.70 -3.01 -6.96
N LYS A 140 12.58 -2.84 -5.64
CA LYS A 140 11.39 -3.18 -4.86
C LYS A 140 10.77 -1.91 -4.29
N THR A 141 9.49 -1.72 -4.56
CA THR A 141 8.68 -0.66 -3.95
C THR A 141 7.99 -1.21 -2.71
N MET A 142 8.10 -0.46 -1.62
CA MET A 142 7.51 -0.78 -0.32
C MET A 142 6.64 0.38 0.14
N ILE A 143 5.65 0.07 0.96
CA ILE A 143 4.69 1.05 1.47
C ILE A 143 4.92 1.21 2.98
N GLY A 144 5.30 2.41 3.37
CA GLY A 144 5.57 2.80 4.75
C GLY A 144 7.04 2.66 5.17
N SER A 145 7.42 3.52 6.12
CA SER A 145 8.75 3.61 6.71
C SER A 145 9.18 2.31 7.40
N GLU A 146 8.27 1.61 8.08
CA GLU A 146 8.54 0.35 8.77
C GLU A 146 8.99 -0.76 7.81
N GLN A 147 8.27 -0.96 6.70
CA GLN A 147 8.63 -1.99 5.71
C GLN A 147 9.95 -1.66 5.01
N TRP A 148 10.19 -0.36 4.78
CA TRP A 148 11.47 0.13 4.29
C TRP A 148 12.61 -0.18 5.25
N ASP A 149 12.43 0.08 6.54
CA ASP A 149 13.44 -0.16 7.58
C ASP A 149 13.80 -1.64 7.69
N ILE A 150 12.78 -2.51 7.73
CA ILE A 150 12.97 -3.96 7.71
C ILE A 150 13.75 -4.39 6.46
N HIS A 151 13.44 -3.79 5.30
CA HIS A 151 14.11 -4.13 4.06
C HIS A 151 15.59 -3.74 4.03
N ILE A 152 15.93 -2.49 4.36
CA ILE A 152 17.32 -2.01 4.29
C ILE A 152 18.23 -2.77 5.26
N HIS A 153 17.68 -3.19 6.41
CA HIS A 153 18.40 -3.99 7.40
C HIS A 153 18.40 -5.50 7.10
N SER A 154 17.58 -5.96 6.15
CA SER A 154 17.48 -7.38 5.80
C SER A 154 18.78 -7.96 5.23
N TYR A 155 18.98 -9.27 5.46
CA TYR A 155 20.08 -10.01 4.84
C TYR A 155 20.02 -9.96 3.30
N SER A 156 18.81 -10.02 2.74
CA SER A 156 18.58 -10.02 1.29
C SER A 156 19.08 -8.73 0.62
N HIS A 157 18.78 -7.58 1.23
CA HIS A 157 19.26 -6.28 0.75
C HIS A 157 20.79 -6.20 0.79
N ARG A 158 21.40 -6.54 1.94
CA ARG A 158 22.87 -6.57 2.12
C ARG A 158 23.57 -7.49 1.11
N ARG A 159 22.99 -8.66 0.82
CA ARG A 159 23.53 -9.58 -0.20
C ARG A 159 23.48 -8.97 -1.60
N THR A 160 22.38 -8.29 -1.93
CA THR A 160 22.20 -7.63 -3.24
C THR A 160 23.21 -6.49 -3.42
N LEU A 161 23.45 -5.68 -2.37
CA LEU A 161 24.48 -4.64 -2.37
C LEU A 161 25.87 -5.21 -2.67
N LYS A 162 26.28 -6.27 -1.97
CA LYS A 162 27.57 -6.94 -2.19
C LYS A 162 27.71 -7.47 -3.62
N ALA A 163 26.64 -8.07 -4.16
CA ALA A 163 26.63 -8.57 -5.53
C ALA A 163 26.72 -7.43 -6.56
N ALA A 164 26.04 -6.31 -6.34
CA ALA A 164 26.11 -5.13 -7.20
C ALA A 164 27.53 -4.56 -7.23
N ALA A 165 28.16 -4.36 -6.06
CA ALA A 165 29.55 -3.88 -5.98
C ALA A 165 30.54 -4.79 -6.72
N LYS A 166 30.38 -6.13 -6.58
CA LYS A 166 31.22 -7.10 -7.30
C LYS A 166 31.03 -6.99 -8.81
N ARG A 167 29.80 -6.82 -9.30
CA ARG A 167 29.52 -6.64 -10.73
C ARG A 167 30.16 -5.38 -11.28
N THR A 168 30.06 -4.25 -10.57
CA THR A 168 30.69 -2.99 -10.98
C THR A 168 32.21 -3.14 -11.08
N ARG A 169 32.87 -3.73 -10.08
CA ARG A 169 34.31 -3.97 -10.10
C ARG A 169 34.73 -4.86 -11.28
N ASN A 170 33.98 -5.94 -11.52
CA ASN A 170 34.25 -6.82 -12.65
C ASN A 170 34.06 -6.09 -13.98
N GLN A 171 32.99 -5.29 -14.13
CA GLN A 171 32.76 -4.50 -15.35
C GLN A 171 33.88 -3.50 -15.61
N GLN A 172 34.38 -2.81 -14.58
CA GLN A 172 35.53 -1.91 -14.69
C GLN A 172 36.78 -2.66 -15.15
N TYR A 173 37.08 -3.83 -14.56
CA TYR A 173 38.19 -4.67 -14.98
C TYR A 173 38.08 -5.08 -16.45
N LEU A 174 36.91 -5.58 -16.88
CA LEU A 174 36.69 -5.93 -18.28
C LEU A 174 36.82 -4.73 -19.22
N ARG A 175 36.38 -3.55 -18.80
CA ARG A 175 36.50 -2.31 -19.60
C ARG A 175 37.96 -1.88 -19.75
N ASN A 176 38.72 -1.90 -18.67
CA ASN A 176 40.14 -1.52 -18.69
C ASN A 176 40.94 -2.47 -19.59
N ARG A 177 40.70 -3.79 -19.46
CA ARG A 177 41.35 -4.78 -20.33
C ARG A 177 41.03 -4.57 -21.81
N LYS A 178 39.77 -4.26 -22.16
CA LYS A 178 39.41 -3.92 -23.56
C LYS A 178 40.10 -2.66 -24.07
N LEU A 179 40.34 -1.67 -23.20
CA LEU A 179 41.06 -0.45 -23.56
C LEU A 179 42.54 -0.74 -23.79
N GLU A 180 43.17 -1.54 -22.93
CA GLU A 180 44.55 -2.03 -23.10
C GLU A 180 44.70 -2.79 -24.43
N ASP A 181 43.84 -3.80 -24.67
CA ASP A 181 43.83 -4.56 -25.93
C ASP A 181 43.67 -3.65 -27.18
N SER A 182 42.89 -2.56 -27.07
CA SER A 182 42.70 -1.60 -28.17
C SER A 182 43.88 -0.65 -28.40
N LEU A 183 44.63 -0.32 -27.34
CA LEU A 183 45.83 0.51 -27.41
C LEU A 183 46.99 -0.28 -28.00
N ASP A 184 47.14 -1.54 -27.61
CA ASP A 184 48.16 -2.44 -28.16
C ASP A 184 47.90 -2.71 -29.65
N ALA A 185 46.64 -2.96 -30.04
CA ALA A 185 46.27 -3.14 -31.45
C ALA A 185 46.53 -1.87 -32.30
N SER A 186 46.33 -0.69 -31.73
CA SER A 186 46.59 0.60 -32.41
C SER A 186 48.10 0.90 -32.52
N GLY A 187 48.89 0.48 -31.53
CA GLY A 187 50.36 0.53 -31.56
C GLY A 187 50.94 -0.36 -32.67
N ASP A 188 50.41 -1.56 -32.84
CA ASP A 188 50.78 -2.47 -33.94
C ASP A 188 50.39 -1.90 -35.32
N THR A 189 49.30 -1.13 -35.41
CA THR A 189 48.90 -0.48 -36.68
C THR A 189 49.82 0.67 -37.05
N LEU A 190 50.28 1.47 -36.08
CA LEU A 190 51.24 2.56 -36.30
C LEU A 190 52.64 2.02 -36.64
N TYR A 191 53.07 0.95 -35.98
CA TYR A 191 54.34 0.28 -36.28
C TYR A 191 54.35 -0.34 -37.68
N ASN A 192 53.25 -0.97 -38.11
CA ASN A 192 53.12 -1.46 -39.47
C ASN A 192 53.02 -0.35 -40.53
N CYS A 193 52.46 0.82 -40.20
CA CYS A 193 52.39 1.96 -41.13
C CYS A 193 53.77 2.61 -41.37
N LEU A 194 54.62 2.66 -40.34
CA LEU A 194 55.99 3.21 -40.43
C LEU A 194 56.94 2.33 -41.26
N ILE A 195 56.72 1.01 -41.31
CA ILE A 195 57.55 0.08 -42.10
C ILE A 195 57.28 0.21 -43.62
N VAL A 196 56.05 0.54 -44.04
CA VAL A 196 55.70 0.66 -45.48
C VAL A 196 56.25 1.93 -46.14
N HIS A 197 56.65 2.93 -45.35
CA HIS A 197 57.23 4.19 -45.87
C HIS A 197 58.78 4.22 -45.92
N SER A 198 59.45 3.11 -45.57
CA SER A 198 60.93 3.01 -45.53
C SER A 198 61.52 1.99 -46.51
N LEU A 199 60.74 1.50 -47.47
CA LEU A 199 61.18 0.70 -48.62
C LEU A 199 60.95 1.47 -49.92
#